data_AF-A0A7Y5VEK3-F1
#
_entry.id   AF-A0A7Y5VEK3-F1
#
_cell.length_a   1.000
_cell.length_b   1.000
_cell.length_c   1.000
_cell.angle_alpha   90.00
_cell.angle_beta   90.00
_cell.angle_gamma   90.00
#
_symmetry.space_group_name_H-M   'P 1'
#
loop_
_entity.id
_entity.type
_entity.pdbx_description
1 polymer ?
#
loop_
_entity_poly.entity_id
_entity_poly.type
_entity_poly.pdbx_seq_one_letter_code
_entity_poly.pdbx_strand_id
1 'polypeptide(L)' 'MYINGFTPEETKSVFEKLSKGGTVTDPFSQQPFGWYGRIIDAYGVIWMFHA' A
#
# COMPACT_ATOMS: atom_id res chain seq x y z
N MET A 1 -3.36 -9.73 -0.95
CA MET A 1 -2.46 -9.62 -2.11
C MET A 1 -1.23 -8.80 -1.75
N TYR A 2 -0.12 -9.00 -2.46
CA TYR A 2 1.17 -8.38 -2.15
C TYR A 2 1.75 -7.76 -3.43
N ILE A 3 2.14 -6.49 -3.35
CA ILE A 3 2.73 -5.74 -4.46
C ILE A 3 4.18 -5.38 -4.08
N ASN A 4 5.13 -5.72 -4.96
CA ASN A 4 6.54 -5.37 -4.85
C ASN A 4 7.14 -5.04 -6.24
N GLY A 5 8.35 -4.47 -6.26
CA GLY A 5 9.15 -4.29 -7.48
C GLY A 5 9.00 -2.94 -8.20
N PHE A 6 8.21 -2.02 -7.65
CA PHE A 6 8.09 -0.63 -8.11
C PHE A 6 9.01 0.30 -7.30
N THR A 7 9.26 1.51 -7.78
CA THR A 7 9.89 2.53 -6.91
C THR A 7 8.95 2.93 -5.77
N PRO A 8 9.45 3.55 -4.69
CA PRO A 8 8.61 4.06 -3.61
C PRO A 8 7.53 5.03 -4.10
N GLU A 9 7.83 5.90 -5.07
CA GLU A 9 6.90 6.88 -5.63
C GLU A 9 5.77 6.21 -6.44
N GLU A 10 6.13 5.24 -7.27
CA GLU A 10 5.17 4.44 -8.03
C GLU A 10 4.25 3.65 -7.10
N THR A 11 4.83 2.99 -6.09
CA THR A 11 4.10 2.22 -5.09
C THR A 11 3.14 3.11 -4.30
N LYS A 12 3.59 4.31 -3.91
CA LYS A 12 2.76 5.31 -3.25
C LYS A 12 1.57 5.73 -4.13
N SER A 13 1.79 5.94 -5.43
CA SER A 13 0.69 6.27 -6.36
C SER A 13 -0.37 5.17 -6.43
N VAL A 14 0.05 3.89 -6.45
CA VAL A 14 -0.88 2.75 -6.45
C VAL A 14 -1.61 2.64 -5.10
N PHE A 15 -0.90 2.81 -3.99
CA PHE A 15 -1.46 2.84 -2.65
C PHE A 15 -2.55 3.91 -2.50
N GLU A 16 -2.29 5.13 -2.98
CA GLU A 16 -3.25 6.24 -2.95
C GLU A 16 -4.50 5.95 -3.80
N LYS A 17 -4.35 5.25 -4.93
CA LYS A 17 -5.50 4.87 -5.78
C LYS A 17 -6.34 3.78 -5.14
N LEU A 18 -5.72 2.72 -4.62
CA LEU A 18 -6.43 1.58 -4.03
C LEU A 18 -7.01 1.90 -2.64
N SER A 19 -6.45 2.87 -1.93
CA SER A 19 -7.00 3.33 -0.65
C SER A 19 -8.30 4.11 -0.80
N LYS A 20 -8.64 4.60 -2.00
CA LYS A 20 -9.91 5.30 -2.25
C LYS A 20 -11.10 4.36 -2.05
N GLY A 21 -11.97 4.72 -1.11
CA GLY A 21 -13.14 3.89 -0.75
C GLY A 21 -12.79 2.67 0.09
N GLY A 22 -11.50 2.45 0.39
CA GLY A 22 -11.02 1.44 1.32
C GLY A 22 -10.69 2.02 2.69
N THR A 23 -10.08 1.18 3.52
CA THR A 23 -9.54 1.53 4.83
C THR A 23 -8.03 1.40 4.81
N VAL A 24 -7.32 2.48 5.14
CA VAL A 24 -5.88 2.41 5.40
C VAL A 24 -5.68 1.84 6.79
N THR A 25 -5.07 0.66 6.89
CA THR A 25 -4.72 0.07 8.19
C THR A 25 -3.31 0.45 8.62
N ASP A 26 -2.41 0.57 7.65
CA ASP A 26 -1.01 0.91 7.86
C ASP A 26 -0.60 1.92 6.77
N PRO A 27 -0.35 3.19 7.12
CA PRO A 27 0.03 4.21 6.14
C PRO A 27 1.30 3.85 5.39
N PHE A 28 1.34 4.13 4.08
CA PHE A 28 2.55 3.93 3.28
C PHE A 28 3.67 4.87 3.76
N SER A 29 4.66 4.30 4.42
CA SER A 29 5.71 5.05 5.13
C SER A 29 7.01 4.26 5.17
N GLN A 30 8.11 4.95 5.44
CA GLN A 30 9.42 4.33 5.57
C GLN A 30 9.53 3.60 6.91
N GLN A 31 9.87 2.31 6.84
CA GLN A 31 10.05 1.43 7.98
C GLN A 31 11.50 0.92 8.02
N PRO A 32 11.97 0.31 9.12
CA PRO A 32 13.34 -0.23 9.22
C PRO A 32 13.70 -1.26 8.15
N PHE A 33 12.69 -1.85 7.49
CA PHE A 33 12.82 -2.90 6.47
C PHE A 33 12.41 -2.43 5.06
N GLY A 34 12.36 -1.11 4.82
CA GLY A 34 11.97 -0.52 3.54
C GLY A 34 10.64 0.24 3.61
N TRP A 35 10.11 0.66 2.46
CA TRP A 35 8.80 1.31 2.41
C TRP A 35 7.70 0.27 2.52
N TYR A 36 6.71 0.54 3.38
CA TYR A 36 5.62 -0.40 3.61
C TYR A 36 4.30 0.33 3.84
N GLY A 37 3.22 -0.31 3.40
CA GLY A 37 1.86 0.11 3.72
C GLY A 37 0.87 -1.05 3.55
N ARG A 38 -0.30 -0.92 4.18
CA ARG A 38 -1.38 -1.89 4.10
C ARG A 38 -2.73 -1.19 4.07
N ILE A 39 -3.61 -1.70 3.21
CA ILE A 39 -4.99 -1.24 3.10
C ILE A 39 -5.93 -2.44 2.99
N ILE A 40 -7.18 -2.19 3.30
CA ILE A 40 -8.32 -3.02 2.90
C ILE A 40 -9.06 -2.19 1.85
N ASP A 41 -9.23 -2.69 0.63
CA ASP A 41 -9.93 -1.93 -0.41
C ASP A 41 -11.46 -1.90 -0.19
N ALA A 42 -12.19 -1.19 -1.08
CA ALA A 42 -13.64 -1.04 -1.01
C ALA A 42 -14.42 -2.38 -1.12
N TYR A 43 -13.77 -3.46 -1.55
CA TYR A 43 -14.36 -4.79 -1.72
C TYR A 43 -13.95 -5.74 -0.59
N GLY A 44 -13.25 -5.24 0.43
CA GLY A 44 -12.78 -6.03 1.57
C GLY A 44 -11.49 -6.79 1.31
N VAL A 45 -10.80 -6.54 0.18
CA VAL A 45 -9.55 -7.24 -0.14
C VAL A 45 -8.37 -6.57 0.56
N ILE A 46 -7.55 -7.38 1.22
CA ILE A 46 -6.35 -6.91 1.93
C ILE A 46 -5.19 -6.80 0.94
N TRP A 47 -4.56 -5.62 0.89
CA TRP A 47 -3.38 -5.34 0.08
C TRP A 47 -2.21 -4.88 0.94
N MET A 48 -1.04 -5.43 0.66
CA MET A 48 0.23 -5.05 1.27
C MET A 48 1.17 -4.56 0.17
N PHE A 49 1.91 -3.50 0.47
CA PHE A 49 2.81 -2.81 -0.44
C PHE A 49 4.21 -2.80 0.14
N HIS A 50 5.21 -3.08 -0.69
CA HIS A 50 6.61 -3.01 -0.29
C HIS A 50 7.46 -2.44 -1.43
N ALA A 51 8.37 -1.51 -1.10
CA ALA A 51 9.30 -0.86 -2.03
C ALA A 51 10.63 -0.48 -1.37
#